data_AF-A0A9D1G2B4-F1
#
_entry.id   AF-A0A9D1G2B4-F1
#
_cell.length_a   1.000
_cell.length_b   1.000
_cell.length_c   1.000
_cell.angle_alpha   90.00
_cell.angle_beta   90.00
_cell.angle_gamma   90.00
#
_symmetry.space_group_name_H-M   'P 1'
#
loop_
_entity.id
_entity.type
_entity.pdbx_description
1 polymer ?
#
loop_
_entity_poly.entity_id
_entity_poly.type
_entity_poly.pdbx_seq_one_letter_code
_entity_poly.pdbx_strand_id
1 'polypeptide(L)'
;MKKLALVLALALAFALVPAHAEVDLSGMTLSELIELSQQVTMAMWETEEWEEVEVPIGVYEIGVDIPAKHWNIAAGDGHFPTITYASKLDASGRDAEWEDTIYEEWLMSSSYDYYEDYEGEYPESIDLDLSDGGYLIVEEGSVIFTPYTGKVDLGFK
;
A
#
# COMPACT_ATOMS: atom_id res chain seq x y z
N MET A 1 -2.47 13.92 33.71
CA MET A 1 -1.09 13.39 33.70
C MET A 1 -0.68 12.68 32.40
N LYS A 2 -1.58 12.32 31.48
CA LYS A 2 -1.21 11.65 30.21
C LYS A 2 -0.75 12.59 29.07
N LYS A 3 -1.13 13.88 29.11
CA LYS A 3 -0.75 14.87 28.09
C LYS A 3 0.66 15.45 28.27
N LEU A 4 1.27 15.27 29.45
CA LEU A 4 2.65 15.73 29.70
C LEU A 4 3.70 14.74 29.16
N ALA A 5 3.36 13.44 29.09
CA ALA A 5 4.26 12.41 28.58
C ALA A 5 4.48 12.53 27.06
N LEU A 6 3.43 12.90 26.32
CA LEU A 6 3.48 13.06 24.86
C LEU A 6 4.33 14.27 24.44
N VAL A 7 4.25 15.37 25.18
CA VAL A 7 5.05 16.58 24.91
C VAL A 7 6.52 16.37 25.29
N LEU A 8 6.81 15.55 26.31
CA LEU A 8 8.17 15.22 26.70
C LEU A 8 8.85 14.26 25.72
N ALA A 9 8.08 13.34 25.10
CA ALA A 9 8.58 12.46 24.03
C ALA A 9 8.89 13.25 22.75
N LEU A 10 8.05 14.23 22.40
CA LEU A 10 8.25 15.08 21.22
C LEU A 10 9.43 16.07 21.40
N ALA A 11 9.68 16.54 22.63
CA ALA A 11 10.83 17.38 22.95
C ALA A 11 12.16 16.61 22.98
N LEU A 12 12.12 15.28 23.20
CA LEU A 12 13.31 14.41 23.15
C LEU A 12 13.75 14.12 21.71
N ALA A 13 12.85 14.22 20.72
CA ALA A 13 13.14 14.01 19.31
C ALA A 13 13.96 15.15 18.67
N PHE A 14 13.98 16.34 19.28
CA PHE A 14 14.71 17.51 18.75
C PHE A 14 16.08 17.76 19.40
N ALA A 15 16.46 16.93 20.38
CA ALA A 15 17.74 17.04 21.04
C ALA A 15 18.50 15.72 20.94
N LEU A 16 19.64 15.78 20.23
CA LEU A 16 20.76 14.84 20.23
C LEU A 16 20.84 13.81 19.08
N VAL A 17 21.77 14.11 18.15
CA VAL A 17 22.83 13.23 17.59
C VAL A 17 22.38 12.00 16.79
N PRO A 18 23.00 11.69 15.62
CA PRO A 18 22.72 10.45 14.89
C PRO A 18 23.33 9.27 15.65
N ALA A 19 22.63 8.78 16.66
CA ALA A 19 22.74 7.40 17.08
C ALA A 19 21.83 6.62 16.12
N HIS A 20 22.43 5.93 15.15
CA HIS A 20 21.75 4.83 14.47
C HIS A 20 21.47 3.76 15.53
N ALA A 21 20.35 3.91 16.25
CA ALA A 21 19.82 2.83 17.05
C ALA A 21 19.44 1.74 16.04
N GLU A 22 20.19 0.65 16.04
CA GLU A 22 19.83 -0.56 15.32
C GLU A 22 18.45 -0.97 15.84
N VAL A 23 17.42 -0.91 14.98
CA VAL A 23 16.06 -1.27 15.37
C VAL A 23 16.06 -2.79 15.50
N ASP A 24 16.18 -3.29 16.72
CA ASP A 24 16.12 -4.72 17.00
C ASP A 24 14.67 -5.19 16.94
N LEU A 25 14.32 -5.81 15.82
CA LEU A 25 13.01 -6.41 15.57
C LEU A 25 12.97 -7.90 15.93
N SER A 26 14.08 -8.50 16.35
CA SER A 26 14.20 -9.96 16.52
C SER A 26 13.33 -10.53 17.65
N GLY A 27 12.90 -9.68 18.57
CA GLY A 27 11.99 -10.03 19.66
C GLY A 27 10.51 -9.97 19.31
N MET A 28 10.14 -9.47 18.11
CA MET A 28 8.75 -9.28 17.70
C MET A 28 8.19 -10.54 17.03
N THR A 29 6.93 -10.82 17.31
CA THR A 29 6.15 -11.83 16.59
C THR A 29 5.80 -11.34 15.18
N LEU A 30 5.44 -12.26 14.28
CA LEU A 30 5.03 -11.91 12.92
C LEU A 30 3.87 -10.89 12.91
N SER A 31 2.88 -11.06 13.79
CA SER A 31 1.75 -10.13 13.91
C SER A 31 2.21 -8.73 14.29
N GLU A 32 3.12 -8.60 15.26
CA GLU A 32 3.65 -7.30 15.67
C GLU A 32 4.51 -6.66 14.57
N LEU A 33 5.23 -7.45 13.77
CA LEU A 33 5.97 -6.95 12.62
C LEU A 33 5.05 -6.40 11.52
N ILE A 34 3.92 -7.07 11.27
CA ILE A 34 2.90 -6.60 10.33
C ILE A 34 2.28 -5.29 10.83
N GLU A 35 1.88 -5.23 12.10
CA GLU A 35 1.34 -4.00 12.71
C GLU A 35 2.33 -2.83 12.65
N LEU A 36 3.63 -3.10 12.89
CA LEU A 36 4.66 -2.07 12.77
C LEU A 36 4.82 -1.60 11.32
N SER A 37 4.81 -2.52 10.36
CA SER A 37 4.86 -2.18 8.93
C SER A 37 3.68 -1.26 8.56
N GLN A 38 2.47 -1.59 9.00
CA GLN A 38 1.28 -0.77 8.77
C GLN A 38 1.43 0.64 9.36
N GLN A 39 1.95 0.77 10.59
CA GLN A 39 2.19 2.08 11.21
C GLN A 39 3.24 2.90 10.46
N VAL A 40 4.31 2.28 9.98
CA VAL A 40 5.34 2.95 9.17
C VAL A 40 4.74 3.42 7.85
N THR A 41 3.97 2.56 7.17
CA THR A 41 3.27 2.89 5.92
C THR A 41 2.29 4.05 6.13
N MET A 42 1.50 4.05 7.20
CA MET A 42 0.64 5.19 7.57
C MET A 42 1.42 6.49 7.79
N ALA A 43 2.51 6.42 8.56
CA ALA A 43 3.34 7.58 8.80
C ALA A 43 3.96 8.12 7.50
N MET A 44 4.32 7.25 6.55
CA MET A 44 4.78 7.66 5.22
C MET A 44 3.71 8.45 4.49
N TRP A 45 2.46 7.96 4.43
CA TRP A 45 1.34 8.63 3.77
C TRP A 45 1.03 10.04 4.32
N GLU A 46 1.37 10.30 5.58
CA GLU A 46 1.14 11.60 6.24
C GLU A 46 2.27 12.62 5.98
N THR A 47 3.40 12.20 5.39
CA THR A 47 4.49 13.14 5.06
C THR A 47 4.12 14.03 3.86
N GLU A 48 4.72 15.21 3.74
CA GLU A 48 4.42 16.11 2.60
C GLU A 48 5.21 15.77 1.33
N GLU A 49 6.25 14.92 1.42
CA GLU A 49 7.22 14.67 0.35
C GLU A 49 7.19 13.24 -0.20
N TRP A 50 6.31 12.35 0.27
CA TRP A 50 6.29 10.99 -0.25
C TRP A 50 5.72 10.96 -1.67
N GLU A 51 6.43 10.26 -2.57
CA GLU A 51 6.05 10.16 -3.98
C GLU A 51 5.30 8.85 -4.24
N GLU A 52 5.80 7.74 -3.71
CA GLU A 52 5.31 6.38 -3.98
C GLU A 52 5.47 5.48 -2.75
N VAL A 53 4.62 4.47 -2.61
CA VAL A 53 4.74 3.45 -1.56
C VAL A 53 4.51 2.07 -2.14
N GLU A 54 5.43 1.16 -1.84
CA GLU A 54 5.27 -0.25 -2.18
C GLU A 54 4.42 -0.98 -1.12
N VAL A 55 3.39 -1.68 -1.59
CA VAL A 55 2.46 -2.47 -0.79
C VAL A 55 2.65 -3.94 -1.14
N PRO A 56 3.13 -4.78 -0.21
CA PRO A 56 3.39 -6.20 -0.48
C PRO A 56 2.09 -7.02 -0.47
N ILE A 57 2.22 -8.32 -0.75
CA ILE A 57 1.14 -9.31 -0.63
C ILE A 57 0.41 -9.20 0.72
N GLY A 58 -0.92 -9.22 0.69
CA GLY A 58 -1.73 -9.11 1.91
C GLY A 58 -3.15 -8.63 1.68
N VAL A 59 -3.88 -8.46 2.78
CA VAL A 59 -5.24 -7.91 2.82
C VAL A 59 -5.21 -6.63 3.63
N TYR A 60 -5.73 -5.56 3.05
CA TYR A 60 -5.65 -4.20 3.59
C TYR A 60 -7.04 -3.57 3.67
N GLU A 61 -7.41 -3.08 4.84
CA GLU A 61 -8.66 -2.33 5.04
C GLU A 61 -8.46 -0.86 4.64
N ILE A 62 -9.30 -0.38 3.72
CA ILE A 62 -9.25 0.99 3.22
C ILE A 62 -9.81 1.95 4.27
N GLY A 63 -9.06 3.02 4.54
CA GLY A 63 -9.31 3.96 5.64
C GLY A 63 -8.63 3.57 6.95
N VAL A 64 -8.03 2.38 7.03
CA VAL A 64 -7.25 1.90 8.18
C VAL A 64 -5.80 1.65 7.78
N ASP A 65 -5.56 0.74 6.85
CA ASP A 65 -4.22 0.36 6.41
C ASP A 65 -3.74 1.21 5.21
N ILE A 66 -4.66 1.49 4.28
CA ILE A 66 -4.43 2.30 3.09
C ILE A 66 -5.44 3.46 3.08
N PRO A 67 -5.01 4.74 2.96
CA PRO A 67 -5.93 5.87 2.92
C PRO A 67 -6.96 5.77 1.80
N ALA A 68 -8.22 6.07 2.11
CA ALA A 68 -9.29 6.18 1.12
C ALA A 68 -9.08 7.42 0.23
N LYS A 69 -8.77 7.18 -1.05
CA LYS A 69 -8.67 8.20 -2.09
C LYS A 69 -8.59 7.54 -3.47
N HIS A 70 -8.42 8.38 -4.49
CA HIS A 70 -8.10 7.94 -5.84
C HIS A 70 -6.59 7.70 -5.97
N TRP A 71 -6.24 6.52 -6.45
CA TRP A 71 -4.87 6.03 -6.54
C TRP A 71 -4.51 5.66 -7.96
N ASN A 72 -3.26 5.88 -8.34
CA ASN A 72 -2.62 5.08 -9.39
C ASN A 72 -1.94 3.88 -8.70
N ILE A 73 -2.22 2.68 -9.18
CA ILE A 73 -1.70 1.42 -8.64
C ILE A 73 -0.94 0.73 -9.76
N ALA A 74 0.37 0.55 -9.60
CA ALA A 74 1.24 -0.12 -10.55
C ALA A 74 1.73 -1.47 -10.02
N ALA A 75 2.14 -2.37 -10.91
CA ALA A 75 2.88 -3.57 -10.50
C ALA A 75 4.23 -3.17 -9.87
N GLY A 76 4.61 -3.83 -8.78
CA GLY A 76 5.95 -3.70 -8.22
C GLY A 76 7.01 -4.24 -9.18
N ASP A 77 8.22 -3.72 -9.09
CA ASP A 77 9.33 -4.10 -9.98
C ASP A 77 9.57 -5.62 -9.95
N GLY A 78 9.61 -6.23 -11.13
CA GLY A 78 9.82 -7.67 -11.30
C GLY A 78 8.64 -8.54 -10.86
N HIS A 79 7.47 -7.96 -10.58
CA HIS A 79 6.28 -8.66 -10.13
C HIS A 79 5.15 -8.67 -11.16
N PHE A 80 4.28 -9.67 -11.00
CA PHE A 80 3.04 -9.83 -11.76
C PHE A 80 1.87 -10.05 -10.79
N PRO A 81 1.52 -9.05 -9.95
CA PRO A 81 0.51 -9.22 -8.93
C PRO A 81 -0.91 -9.28 -9.51
N THR A 82 -1.78 -9.98 -8.78
CA THR A 82 -3.24 -9.79 -8.90
C THR A 82 -3.68 -8.87 -7.77
N ILE A 83 -4.58 -7.94 -8.09
CA ILE A 83 -5.27 -7.13 -7.08
C ILE A 83 -6.77 -7.40 -7.12
N THR A 84 -7.38 -7.43 -5.94
CA THR A 84 -8.83 -7.53 -5.79
C THR A 84 -9.31 -6.47 -4.81
N TYR A 85 -10.20 -5.59 -5.27
CA TYR A 85 -10.89 -4.62 -4.42
C TYR A 85 -12.33 -5.08 -4.17
N ALA A 86 -12.72 -5.19 -2.91
CA ALA A 86 -14.01 -5.73 -2.50
C ALA A 86 -14.65 -4.92 -1.37
N SER A 87 -15.98 -4.97 -1.26
CA SER A 87 -16.70 -4.40 -0.11
C SER A 87 -16.68 -5.29 1.13
N LYS A 88 -16.41 -6.59 0.98
CA LYS A 88 -16.32 -7.55 2.09
C LYS A 88 -15.35 -8.67 1.78
N LEU A 89 -14.74 -9.18 2.83
CA LEU A 89 -14.00 -10.43 2.82
C LEU A 89 -14.94 -11.61 3.09
N ASP A 90 -14.55 -12.77 2.61
CA ASP A 90 -15.18 -14.05 2.91
C ASP A 90 -14.99 -14.46 4.38
N ALA A 91 -15.55 -15.60 4.77
CA ALA A 91 -15.43 -16.12 6.14
C ALA A 91 -13.98 -16.44 6.57
N SER A 92 -13.04 -16.53 5.63
CA SER A 92 -11.62 -16.77 5.93
C SER A 92 -10.90 -15.47 6.31
N GLY A 93 -11.43 -14.32 5.89
CA GLY A 93 -10.79 -13.01 6.06
C GLY A 93 -9.53 -12.83 5.22
N ARG A 94 -9.36 -13.64 4.16
CA ARG A 94 -8.18 -13.63 3.29
C ARG A 94 -8.50 -13.34 1.83
N ASP A 95 -9.75 -13.52 1.45
CA ASP A 95 -10.21 -13.38 0.08
C ASP A 95 -11.54 -12.61 0.06
N ALA A 96 -11.95 -12.12 -1.11
CA ALA A 96 -13.21 -11.43 -1.29
C ALA A 96 -14.38 -12.43 -1.30
N GLU A 97 -15.53 -12.02 -0.73
CA GLU A 97 -16.78 -12.70 -1.04
C GLU A 97 -17.12 -12.40 -2.51
N TRP A 98 -17.36 -13.42 -3.34
CA TRP A 98 -17.50 -13.25 -4.80
C TRP A 98 -18.57 -12.22 -5.22
N GLU A 99 -19.66 -12.10 -4.46
CA GLU A 99 -20.73 -11.12 -4.73
C GLU A 99 -20.35 -9.68 -4.31
N ASP A 100 -19.29 -9.52 -3.51
CA ASP A 100 -18.78 -8.25 -2.98
C ASP A 100 -17.50 -7.79 -3.70
N THR A 101 -16.97 -8.55 -4.66
CA THR A 101 -15.86 -8.10 -5.51
C THR A 101 -16.31 -6.92 -6.38
N ILE A 102 -15.61 -5.80 -6.23
CA ILE A 102 -15.89 -4.55 -6.95
C ILE A 102 -15.00 -4.46 -8.19
N TYR A 103 -13.72 -4.85 -8.05
CA TYR A 103 -12.73 -4.78 -9.11
C TYR A 103 -11.67 -5.87 -8.91
N GLU A 104 -11.17 -6.44 -10.00
CA GLU A 104 -10.08 -7.40 -10.01
C GLU A 104 -9.23 -7.14 -11.26
N GLU A 105 -7.91 -7.16 -11.13
CA GLU A 105 -6.99 -6.95 -12.25
C GLU A 105 -5.65 -7.62 -12.00
N TRP A 106 -5.04 -8.11 -13.08
CA TRP A 106 -3.68 -8.61 -13.10
C TRP A 106 -2.78 -7.48 -13.63
N LEU A 107 -1.82 -7.03 -12.84
CA LEU A 107 -0.88 -5.96 -13.23
C LEU A 107 0.49 -6.56 -13.53
N MET A 108 1.14 -6.17 -14.62
CA MET A 108 2.44 -6.73 -14.97
C MET A 108 3.51 -5.65 -15.08
N SER A 109 4.60 -5.80 -14.30
CA SER A 109 5.75 -4.91 -14.42
C SER A 109 6.46 -5.12 -15.75
N SER A 110 6.88 -4.04 -16.41
CA SER A 110 7.74 -4.11 -17.60
C SER A 110 9.10 -4.79 -17.34
N SER A 111 9.48 -4.97 -16.07
CA SER A 111 10.69 -5.67 -15.66
C SER A 111 10.45 -7.13 -15.24
N TYR A 112 9.24 -7.67 -15.36
CA TYR A 112 8.94 -9.07 -15.08
C TYR A 112 9.71 -10.00 -16.02
N ASP A 113 10.25 -11.10 -15.47
CA ASP A 113 11.13 -12.03 -16.21
C ASP A 113 10.49 -12.60 -17.50
N TYR A 114 9.16 -12.71 -17.53
CA TYR A 114 8.39 -13.22 -18.67
C TYR A 114 7.57 -12.13 -19.36
N TYR A 115 7.90 -10.85 -19.18
CA TYR A 115 7.14 -9.74 -19.78
C TYR A 115 6.98 -9.90 -21.29
N GLU A 116 8.03 -10.31 -22.02
CA GLU A 116 7.99 -10.51 -23.47
C GLU A 116 6.98 -11.58 -23.91
N ASP A 117 6.68 -12.58 -23.05
CA ASP A 117 5.72 -13.63 -23.35
C ASP A 117 4.25 -13.15 -23.24
N TYR A 118 4.02 -12.02 -22.56
CA TYR A 118 2.70 -11.46 -22.23
C TYR A 118 2.57 -9.97 -22.60
N GLU A 119 3.48 -9.44 -23.43
CA GLU A 119 3.56 -8.00 -23.72
C GLU A 119 2.23 -7.47 -24.29
N GLY A 120 1.67 -6.47 -23.60
CA GLY A 120 0.41 -5.83 -23.99
C GLY A 120 -0.86 -6.60 -23.60
N GLU A 121 -0.75 -7.75 -22.93
CA GLU A 121 -1.90 -8.49 -22.39
C GLU A 121 -2.41 -7.90 -21.07
N TYR A 122 -1.50 -7.39 -20.23
CA TYR A 122 -1.79 -6.88 -18.90
C TYR A 122 -1.31 -5.43 -18.75
N PRO A 123 -2.08 -4.56 -18.09
CA PRO A 123 -1.64 -3.20 -17.81
C PRO A 123 -0.50 -3.20 -16.78
N GLU A 124 0.40 -2.22 -16.90
CA GLU A 124 1.43 -1.98 -15.88
C GLU A 124 0.87 -1.22 -14.66
N SER A 125 -0.14 -0.39 -14.89
CA SER A 125 -0.86 0.34 -13.83
C SER A 125 -2.32 0.62 -14.17
N ILE A 126 -3.10 0.87 -13.13
CA ILE A 126 -4.50 1.30 -13.21
C ILE A 126 -4.76 2.49 -12.30
N ASP A 127 -5.89 3.15 -12.53
CA ASP A 127 -6.40 4.20 -11.66
C ASP A 127 -7.66 3.67 -10.94
N LEU A 128 -7.69 3.73 -9.60
CA LEU A 128 -8.77 3.14 -8.81
C LEU A 128 -9.19 4.04 -7.63
N ASP A 129 -10.50 4.23 -7.47
CA ASP A 129 -11.10 4.88 -6.30
C ASP A 129 -11.27 3.87 -5.17
N LEU A 130 -10.52 4.06 -4.08
CA LEU A 130 -10.64 3.24 -2.88
C LEU A 130 -11.47 4.00 -1.83
N SER A 131 -12.60 3.43 -1.44
CA SER A 131 -13.52 3.98 -0.44
C SER A 131 -13.33 3.34 0.93
N ASP A 132 -13.53 4.13 1.98
CA ASP A 132 -13.47 3.68 3.39
C ASP A 132 -14.31 2.42 3.63
N GLY A 133 -13.74 1.47 4.40
CA GLY A 133 -14.37 0.22 4.78
C GLY A 133 -14.38 -0.86 3.69
N GLY A 134 -13.81 -0.59 2.52
CA GLY A 134 -13.48 -1.62 1.54
C GLY A 134 -12.18 -2.36 1.87
N TYR A 135 -11.89 -3.42 1.13
CA TYR A 135 -10.69 -4.23 1.29
C TYR A 135 -9.94 -4.34 -0.04
N LEU A 136 -8.64 -4.08 -0.01
CA LEU A 136 -7.74 -4.39 -1.11
C LEU A 136 -6.92 -5.62 -0.77
N ILE A 137 -6.94 -6.60 -1.66
CA ILE A 137 -6.18 -7.83 -1.57
C ILE A 137 -5.11 -7.76 -2.65
N VAL A 138 -3.86 -8.02 -2.28
CA VAL A 138 -2.71 -8.10 -3.19
C VAL A 138 -2.20 -9.52 -3.14
N GLU A 139 -2.08 -10.16 -4.29
CA GLU A 139 -1.59 -11.53 -4.46
C GLU A 139 -0.40 -11.57 -5.41
N GLU A 140 0.44 -12.61 -5.28
CA GLU A 140 1.52 -12.93 -6.23
C GLU A 140 2.58 -11.83 -6.49
N GLY A 141 2.78 -10.91 -5.56
CA GLY A 141 3.83 -9.90 -5.66
C GLY A 141 3.64 -8.72 -4.72
N SER A 142 4.05 -7.55 -5.20
CA SER A 142 3.78 -6.24 -4.59
C SER A 142 3.23 -5.28 -5.65
N VAL A 143 2.62 -4.19 -5.18
CA VAL A 143 2.12 -3.10 -6.00
C VAL A 143 2.65 -1.77 -5.49
N ILE A 144 2.80 -0.79 -6.37
CA ILE A 144 3.23 0.56 -6.04
C ILE A 144 2.02 1.49 -6.10
N PHE A 145 1.81 2.22 -5.02
CA PHE A 145 0.74 3.18 -4.87
C PHE A 145 1.27 4.61 -4.97
N THR A 146 0.69 5.37 -5.89
CA THR A 146 1.04 6.78 -6.13
C THR A 146 -0.24 7.62 -6.07
N PRO A 147 -0.26 8.80 -5.39
CA PRO A 147 -1.43 9.67 -5.42
C PRO A 147 -1.77 10.00 -6.86
N TYR A 148 -3.03 9.84 -7.24
CA TYR A 148 -3.42 10.25 -8.57
C TYR A 148 -3.36 11.78 -8.69
N THR A 149 -2.47 12.26 -9.54
CA THR A 149 -2.27 13.70 -9.78
C THR A 149 -3.11 14.24 -10.96
N GLY A 150 -3.96 13.40 -11.55
CA GLY A 150 -4.69 13.73 -12.78
C GLY A 150 -3.94 13.25 -14.03
N LYS A 151 -4.65 12.70 -15.01
CA LYS A 151 -4.12 12.70 -16.39
C LYS A 151 -3.91 14.15 -16.81
N VAL A 152 -2.69 14.51 -17.18
CA VAL A 152 -2.45 15.77 -17.91
C VAL A 152 -3.25 15.65 -19.21
N ASP A 153 -4.40 16.30 -19.27
CA ASP A 153 -5.13 16.48 -20.52
C ASP A 153 -4.26 17.37 -21.42
N LEU A 154 -3.45 16.73 -22.28
CA LEU A 154 -2.61 17.43 -23.24
C LEU A 154 -3.42 18.11 -24.36
N GLY A 155 -4.77 18.07 -24.29
CA GLY A 155 -5.64 18.93 -25.08
C GLY A 155 -5.56 18.69 -26.59
N PHE A 156 -5.15 17.50 -27.03
CA PHE A 156 -5.19 17.15 -28.45
C PHE A 156 -6.64 16.86 -28.87
N LYS A 157 -7.28 17.90 -29.44
CA LYS A 157 -8.48 17.78 -30.26
C LYS A 157 -8.15 17.34 -31.69
#